data_AF-A0A955CI53-F1
#
_entry.id   AF-A0A955CI53-F1
#
_cell.length_a   1.000
_cell.length_b   1.000
_cell.length_c   1.000
_cell.angle_alpha   90.00
_cell.angle_beta   90.00
_cell.angle_gamma   90.00
#
_symmetry.space_group_name_H-M   'P 1'
#
loop_
_entity.id
_entity.type
_entity.pdbx_description
1 polymer ?
#
loop_
_entity_poly.entity_id
_entity_poly.type
_entity_poly.pdbx_seq_one_letter_code
_entity_poly.pdbx_strand_id
1 'polypeptide(L)'
;MIVSEYLRELPVALGPDRRVTFVQKAGRSLTEIQTQPLTFAALGLWAFRSLGLRAEVDTEGVCHVRVPDSLRAKFGGQAKFDCVFGGQPGDSAGDGPLWFTPASPLGEQVFELVRNGRATLHATPTTQPVSVHELAAALFSCYSVVDGHVRLAGCRLDNRPVLRRTHIHRDAAGTMYHEYFASDGSCLDEQAVASLGLEHVDPLRGTRSRDERQRAQLLLAAVPPAVREDEIAQIDTLIWCKYATGKLHFAIGKHSSELDFEGWTGALVRGEASPPPFRCPHTGCESYEIVAADDGELTVAAALDQCEESGMRVASSQLETCAATGKRVYGEILATCPLTGERVVPSSLRSCKMCGQLVSRSAIKAGRCAACRRLKRIRKDDPRMALVLNEHPRLDQWRNWKPAETADAYVLLAHAALRQTLFVIDKETLRIRYCAISNRWWTRWTMIPDDQHEQVLR
;
A
#
# COMPACT_ATOMS: atom_id res chain seq x y z
N MET A 1 5.62 35.17 -15.36
CA MET A 1 6.22 35.55 -14.06
C MET A 1 5.84 36.95 -13.57
N ILE A 2 4.85 37.65 -14.15
CA ILE A 2 4.44 39.01 -13.69
C ILE A 2 2.97 39.07 -13.21
N VAL A 3 2.22 37.95 -13.27
CA VAL A 3 0.79 37.94 -12.89
C VAL A 3 0.57 37.53 -11.42
N SER A 4 1.62 37.09 -10.71
CA SER A 4 1.50 36.53 -9.35
C SER A 4 1.57 37.55 -8.22
N GLU A 5 2.09 38.77 -8.46
CA GLU A 5 2.25 39.78 -7.40
C GLU A 5 1.05 40.73 -7.27
N TYR A 6 0.25 40.92 -8.32
CA TYR A 6 -0.80 41.95 -8.34
C TYR A 6 -2.08 41.60 -7.55
N LEU A 7 -2.28 40.35 -7.14
CA LEU A 7 -3.48 39.95 -6.38
C LEU A 7 -3.35 40.11 -4.85
N ARG A 8 -2.21 40.58 -4.33
CA ARG A 8 -2.01 40.78 -2.88
C ARG A 8 -2.28 42.20 -2.36
N GLU A 9 -2.45 43.20 -3.22
CA GLU A 9 -2.51 44.61 -2.78
C GLU A 9 -3.79 45.37 -3.18
N LEU A 10 -4.96 44.72 -3.11
CA LEU A 10 -6.22 45.48 -3.09
C LEU A 10 -6.60 45.81 -1.64
N PRO A 11 -6.83 47.09 -1.27
CA PRO A 11 -7.22 47.46 0.08
C PRO A 11 -8.68 47.07 0.30
N VAL A 12 -8.90 45.90 0.89
CA VAL A 12 -10.23 45.42 1.27
C VAL A 12 -10.53 45.90 2.69
N ALA A 13 -11.24 47.02 2.80
CA ALA A 13 -11.93 47.38 4.04
C ALA A 13 -13.19 46.52 4.17
N LEU A 14 -13.11 45.40 4.89
CA LEU A 14 -14.27 44.60 5.30
C LEU A 14 -14.41 44.65 6.82
N GLY A 15 -15.54 45.17 7.28
CA GLY A 15 -15.90 45.26 8.70
C GLY A 15 -16.19 43.90 9.35
N PRO A 16 -16.16 43.81 10.69
CA PRO A 16 -16.25 42.56 11.42
C PRO A 16 -17.70 42.26 11.77
N ASP A 17 -18.41 41.50 10.92
CA ASP A 17 -19.54 40.68 11.39
C ASP A 17 -19.98 39.72 10.29
N ARG A 18 -19.69 38.43 10.45
CA ARG A 18 -20.36 37.35 9.71
C ARG A 18 -20.75 36.23 10.66
N ARG A 19 -22.05 36.13 10.90
CA ARG A 19 -22.70 34.97 11.53
C ARG A 19 -22.95 33.88 10.48
N VAL A 20 -22.66 32.65 10.87
CA VAL A 20 -23.00 31.42 10.13
C VAL A 20 -24.52 31.22 10.18
N THR A 21 -25.16 31.03 9.03
CA THR A 21 -26.60 30.69 8.97
C THR A 21 -26.75 29.30 8.38
N PHE A 22 -27.25 28.35 9.17
CA PHE A 22 -27.64 27.03 8.69
C PHE A 22 -29.08 27.10 8.16
N VAL A 23 -29.29 26.89 6.86
CA VAL A 23 -30.64 26.72 6.30
C VAL A 23 -30.87 25.25 5.99
N GLN A 24 -31.55 24.58 6.90
CA GLN A 24 -32.02 23.20 6.71
C GLN A 24 -33.34 23.25 5.94
N LYS A 25 -33.33 22.86 4.65
CA LYS A 25 -34.58 22.58 3.91
C LYS A 25 -34.56 21.14 3.41
N ALA A 26 -35.65 20.44 3.74
CA ALA A 26 -35.89 19.00 3.62
C ALA A 26 -35.11 18.25 2.52
N GLY A 27 -34.27 17.29 2.94
CA GLY A 27 -33.92 16.10 2.15
C GLY A 27 -32.50 16.00 1.58
N ARG A 28 -31.71 17.08 1.55
CA ARG A 28 -30.27 17.03 1.23
C ARG A 28 -29.53 17.99 2.16
N SER A 29 -28.56 17.45 2.91
CA SER A 29 -27.58 18.28 3.63
C SER A 29 -26.71 18.94 2.55
N LEU A 30 -26.96 20.23 2.27
CA LEU A 30 -26.12 21.03 1.38
C LEU A 30 -25.05 21.68 2.26
N THR A 31 -23.80 21.31 2.04
CA THR A 31 -22.65 21.96 2.67
C THR A 31 -22.32 23.19 1.83
N GLU A 32 -22.72 24.38 2.30
CA GLU A 32 -22.31 25.64 1.69
C GLU A 32 -20.88 25.94 2.17
N ILE A 33 -19.88 25.65 1.33
CA ILE A 33 -18.47 25.82 1.71
C ILE A 33 -18.01 27.22 1.30
N GLN A 34 -17.83 28.11 2.29
CA GLN A 34 -17.18 29.42 2.08
C GLN A 34 -15.64 29.24 2.05
N THR A 35 -15.13 28.79 0.91
CA THR A 35 -13.68 28.81 0.60
C THR A 35 -13.25 30.22 0.17
N GLN A 36 -12.00 30.65 0.40
CA GLN A 36 -11.58 31.98 -0.06
C GLN A 36 -11.68 32.04 -1.60
N PRO A 37 -12.59 32.85 -2.19
CA PRO A 37 -13.09 32.55 -3.51
C PRO A 37 -12.16 33.05 -4.61
N LEU A 38 -12.17 32.34 -5.75
CA LEU A 38 -11.95 32.97 -7.04
C LEU A 38 -12.80 34.26 -7.08
N THR A 39 -12.19 35.43 -7.13
CA THR A 39 -12.96 36.68 -7.17
C THR A 39 -13.81 36.74 -8.44
N PHE A 40 -14.91 37.49 -8.42
CA PHE A 40 -15.72 37.68 -9.61
C PHE A 40 -14.89 38.22 -10.79
N ALA A 41 -13.92 39.09 -10.51
CA ALA A 41 -12.97 39.59 -11.49
C ALA A 41 -12.11 38.47 -12.11
N ALA A 42 -11.58 37.56 -11.28
CA ALA A 42 -10.82 36.42 -11.76
C ALA A 42 -11.67 35.46 -12.63
N LEU A 43 -12.93 35.24 -12.25
CA LEU A 43 -13.87 34.45 -13.05
C LEU A 43 -14.19 35.11 -14.39
N GLY A 44 -14.42 36.42 -14.41
CA GLY A 44 -14.67 37.19 -15.63
C GLY A 44 -13.47 37.17 -16.58
N LEU A 45 -12.26 37.41 -16.08
CA LEU A 45 -11.02 37.31 -16.88
C LEU A 45 -10.79 35.91 -17.44
N TRP A 46 -11.23 34.88 -16.73
CA TRP A 46 -11.17 33.51 -17.22
C TRP A 46 -12.23 33.26 -18.29
N ALA A 47 -13.49 33.67 -18.07
CA ALA A 47 -14.55 33.60 -19.06
C ALA A 47 -14.15 34.28 -20.37
N PHE A 48 -13.56 35.48 -20.31
CA PHE A 48 -13.00 36.17 -21.46
C PHE A 48 -12.01 35.30 -22.21
N ARG A 49 -10.99 34.80 -21.51
CA ARG A 49 -9.95 33.96 -22.13
C ARG A 49 -10.52 32.68 -22.75
N SER A 50 -11.50 32.04 -22.13
CA SER A 50 -12.13 30.82 -22.64
C SER A 50 -12.97 31.05 -23.89
N LEU A 51 -13.53 32.25 -24.06
CA LEU A 51 -14.19 32.69 -25.28
C LEU A 51 -13.20 33.18 -26.36
N GLY A 52 -11.90 33.23 -26.06
CA GLY A 52 -10.88 33.77 -26.96
C GLY A 52 -10.79 35.30 -26.97
N LEU A 53 -11.46 35.97 -26.03
CA LEU A 53 -11.31 37.40 -25.79
C LEU A 53 -9.95 37.65 -25.11
N ARG A 54 -9.13 38.54 -25.69
CA ARG A 54 -7.83 38.90 -25.10
C ARG A 54 -8.03 40.10 -24.18
N ALA A 55 -7.87 39.88 -22.89
CA ALA A 55 -8.08 40.87 -21.85
C ALA A 55 -6.76 41.23 -21.16
N GLU A 56 -6.48 42.52 -21.02
CA GLU A 56 -5.33 43.08 -20.30
C GLU A 56 -5.85 44.12 -19.31
N VAL A 57 -5.46 44.02 -18.03
CA VAL A 57 -5.86 44.99 -17.01
C VAL A 57 -4.72 45.98 -16.82
N ASP A 58 -5.02 47.27 -16.88
CA ASP A 58 -4.05 48.34 -16.69
C ASP A 58 -3.85 48.70 -15.21
N THR A 59 -3.02 49.72 -14.95
CA THR A 59 -2.72 50.19 -13.59
C THR A 59 -3.89 50.91 -12.92
N GLU A 60 -4.89 51.35 -13.68
CA GLU A 60 -6.09 52.04 -13.19
C GLU A 60 -7.24 51.04 -12.92
N GLY A 61 -7.03 49.75 -13.20
CA GLY A 61 -8.03 48.70 -13.01
C GLY A 61 -9.01 48.55 -14.19
N VAL A 62 -8.76 49.22 -15.30
CA VAL A 62 -9.52 49.08 -16.54
C VAL A 62 -9.02 47.86 -17.32
N CYS A 63 -9.95 47.00 -17.71
CA CYS A 63 -9.71 45.81 -18.49
C CYS A 63 -9.98 46.09 -19.98
N HIS A 64 -8.91 46.12 -20.77
CA HIS A 64 -8.97 46.29 -22.22
C HIS A 64 -9.17 44.93 -22.90
N VAL A 65 -10.32 44.76 -23.55
CA VAL A 65 -10.70 43.48 -24.15
C VAL A 65 -10.72 43.58 -25.68
N ARG A 66 -9.99 42.69 -26.36
CA ARG A 66 -10.05 42.53 -27.82
C ARG A 66 -10.96 41.37 -28.19
N VAL A 67 -11.88 41.63 -29.11
CA VAL A 67 -12.89 40.68 -29.58
C VAL A 67 -12.42 40.00 -30.88
N PRO A 68 -12.35 38.65 -30.92
CA PRO A 68 -12.01 37.93 -32.14
C PRO A 68 -13.12 38.09 -33.19
N ASP A 69 -12.75 38.00 -34.46
CA ASP A 69 -13.66 38.18 -35.61
C ASP A 69 -14.93 37.31 -35.49
N SER A 70 -14.78 36.08 -35.00
CA SER A 70 -15.86 35.12 -34.80
C SER A 70 -16.92 35.56 -33.79
N LEU A 71 -16.60 36.49 -32.88
CA LEU A 71 -17.50 36.98 -31.84
C LEU A 71 -17.96 38.43 -32.04
N ARG A 72 -17.40 39.17 -33.01
CA ARG A 72 -17.73 40.60 -33.20
C ARG A 72 -19.23 40.85 -33.35
N ALA A 73 -19.95 40.02 -34.10
CA ALA A 73 -21.39 40.16 -34.27
C ALA A 73 -22.17 40.06 -32.94
N LYS A 74 -21.65 39.31 -31.97
CA LYS A 74 -22.24 39.21 -30.63
C LYS A 74 -21.97 40.48 -29.81
N PHE A 75 -20.82 41.12 -29.99
CA PHE A 75 -20.44 42.37 -29.32
C PHE A 75 -20.72 43.61 -30.20
N GLY A 76 -21.86 43.66 -30.89
CA GLY A 76 -22.28 44.84 -31.65
C GLY A 76 -21.33 45.28 -32.77
N GLY A 77 -20.51 44.37 -33.31
CA GLY A 77 -19.49 44.66 -34.32
C GLY A 77 -18.17 45.22 -33.77
N GLN A 78 -18.06 45.43 -32.46
CA GLN A 78 -16.88 46.01 -31.83
C GLN A 78 -15.67 45.07 -31.92
N ALA A 79 -14.50 45.62 -32.30
CA ALA A 79 -13.23 44.89 -32.30
C ALA A 79 -12.53 44.94 -30.93
N LYS A 80 -12.91 45.90 -30.09
CA LYS A 80 -12.42 46.07 -28.71
C LYS A 80 -13.46 46.80 -27.86
N PHE A 81 -13.42 46.56 -26.56
CA PHE A 81 -14.15 47.33 -25.56
C PHE A 81 -13.34 47.38 -24.26
N ASP A 82 -13.60 48.39 -23.45
CA ASP A 82 -12.97 48.55 -22.13
C ASP A 82 -14.02 48.26 -21.06
N CYS A 83 -13.63 47.60 -19.97
CA CYS A 83 -14.54 47.34 -18.86
C CYS A 83 -13.86 47.39 -17.48
N VAL A 84 -14.62 47.68 -16.43
CA VAL A 84 -14.16 47.66 -15.02
C VAL A 84 -14.90 46.57 -14.25
N PHE A 85 -14.20 45.84 -13.39
CA PHE A 85 -14.78 44.78 -12.56
C PHE A 85 -15.38 45.34 -11.25
N GLY A 86 -16.63 44.97 -10.95
CA GLY A 86 -17.32 45.43 -9.73
C GLY A 86 -17.81 46.87 -9.81
N GLY A 87 -18.62 47.33 -8.85
CA GLY A 87 -19.24 48.67 -8.82
C GLY A 87 -20.76 48.63 -8.86
N GLN A 88 -21.43 49.69 -8.38
CA GLN A 88 -22.88 49.83 -8.60
C GLN A 88 -23.13 50.30 -10.03
N PRO A 89 -24.14 49.77 -10.74
CA PRO A 89 -24.58 50.32 -12.03
C PRO A 89 -25.14 51.72 -11.80
N GLY A 90 -24.26 52.72 -11.79
CA GLY A 90 -24.59 54.14 -11.78
C GLY A 90 -24.39 54.70 -13.18
N ASP A 91 -25.47 55.26 -13.74
CA ASP A 91 -25.62 56.07 -14.96
C ASP A 91 -24.35 56.43 -15.75
N SER A 92 -23.65 55.43 -16.28
CA SER A 92 -22.59 55.66 -17.27
C SER A 92 -23.21 55.59 -18.66
N ALA A 93 -24.15 56.50 -18.93
CA ALA A 93 -24.63 56.79 -20.27
C ALA A 93 -23.61 57.70 -20.99
N GLY A 94 -22.40 57.18 -21.25
CA GLY A 94 -21.31 57.91 -21.88
C GLY A 94 -20.17 57.01 -22.38
N ASP A 95 -19.21 57.61 -23.09
CA ASP A 95 -18.03 57.03 -23.79
C ASP A 95 -16.98 56.35 -22.87
N GLY A 96 -17.36 55.96 -21.65
CA GLY A 96 -16.48 55.37 -20.62
C GLY A 96 -16.45 53.83 -20.63
N PRO A 97 -15.60 53.21 -19.79
CA PRO A 97 -15.49 51.76 -19.71
C PRO A 97 -16.79 51.13 -19.17
N LEU A 98 -17.14 49.97 -19.73
CA LEU A 98 -18.33 49.22 -19.36
C LEU A 98 -18.19 48.57 -17.98
N TRP A 99 -19.26 48.49 -17.21
CA TRP A 99 -19.24 47.73 -15.96
C TRP A 99 -19.33 46.24 -16.26
N PHE A 100 -18.42 45.45 -15.69
CA PHE A 100 -18.50 43.99 -15.67
C PHE A 100 -18.90 43.54 -14.27
N THR A 101 -20.19 43.27 -14.12
CA THR A 101 -20.82 42.67 -12.93
C THR A 101 -21.76 41.54 -13.37
N PRO A 102 -22.18 40.61 -12.49
CA PRO A 102 -23.10 39.53 -12.87
C PRO A 102 -24.39 40.03 -13.53
N ALA A 103 -24.94 41.16 -13.05
CA ALA A 103 -26.19 41.74 -13.52
C ALA A 103 -26.01 42.79 -14.63
N SER A 104 -24.78 43.08 -15.04
CA SER A 104 -24.51 44.00 -16.15
C SER A 104 -24.85 43.33 -17.50
N PRO A 105 -25.29 44.08 -18.53
CA PRO A 105 -25.53 43.51 -19.86
C PRO A 105 -24.31 42.80 -20.44
N LEU A 106 -23.10 43.33 -20.22
CA LEU A 106 -21.84 42.72 -20.64
C LEU A 106 -21.58 41.40 -19.90
N GLY A 107 -21.81 41.36 -18.59
CA GLY A 107 -21.69 40.16 -17.77
C GLY A 107 -22.66 39.07 -18.20
N GLU A 108 -23.95 39.40 -18.34
CA GLU A 108 -24.99 38.49 -18.82
C GLU A 108 -24.61 37.92 -20.19
N GLN A 109 -24.25 38.78 -21.14
CA GLN A 109 -23.84 38.35 -22.48
C GLN A 109 -22.64 37.41 -22.46
N VAL A 110 -21.60 37.72 -21.68
CA VAL A 110 -20.38 36.89 -21.60
C VAL A 110 -20.68 35.54 -20.96
N PHE A 111 -21.45 35.50 -19.88
CA PHE A 111 -21.82 34.23 -19.24
C PHE A 111 -22.82 33.43 -20.06
N GLU A 112 -23.70 34.09 -20.82
CA GLU A 112 -24.57 33.43 -21.79
C GLU A 112 -23.75 32.80 -22.93
N LEU A 113 -22.71 33.49 -23.43
CA LEU A 113 -21.80 32.92 -24.43
C LEU A 113 -21.01 31.74 -23.88
N VAL A 114 -20.56 31.78 -22.62
CA VAL A 114 -19.89 30.63 -21.97
C VAL A 114 -20.84 29.45 -21.85
N ARG A 115 -22.10 29.69 -21.43
CA ARG A 115 -23.15 28.66 -21.33
C ARG A 115 -23.52 28.04 -22.68
N ASN A 116 -23.82 28.88 -23.66
CA ASN A 116 -24.30 28.47 -24.97
C ASN A 116 -23.18 27.88 -25.84
N GLY A 117 -21.94 28.30 -25.62
CA GLY A 117 -20.77 27.89 -26.39
C GLY A 117 -20.22 26.51 -26.04
N ARG A 118 -20.77 25.79 -25.04
CA ARG A 118 -20.18 24.55 -24.48
C ARG A 118 -18.69 24.69 -24.14
N ALA A 119 -18.21 25.90 -23.88
CA ALA A 119 -16.84 26.15 -23.48
C ALA A 119 -16.73 25.82 -21.99
N THR A 120 -16.68 24.53 -21.66
CA THR A 120 -16.43 24.11 -20.29
C THR A 120 -15.09 24.69 -19.85
N LEU A 121 -15.10 25.43 -18.75
CA LEU A 121 -13.87 25.98 -18.19
C LEU A 121 -13.03 24.81 -17.68
N HIS A 122 -11.73 24.83 -17.97
CA HIS A 122 -10.81 23.79 -17.50
C HIS A 122 -9.77 24.37 -16.55
N ALA A 123 -9.56 23.70 -15.42
CA ALA A 123 -8.64 24.13 -14.38
C ALA A 123 -7.72 23.01 -13.92
N THR A 124 -6.70 23.38 -13.17
CA THR A 124 -5.82 22.49 -12.41
C THR A 124 -5.64 23.07 -11.02
N PRO A 125 -5.60 22.27 -9.94
CA PRO A 125 -5.15 22.75 -8.64
C PRO A 125 -3.76 23.38 -8.75
N THR A 126 -3.51 24.49 -8.06
CA THR A 126 -2.20 25.16 -8.06
C THR A 126 -1.13 24.38 -7.31
N THR A 127 -1.56 23.56 -6.34
CA THR A 127 -0.69 22.80 -5.44
C THR A 127 -0.41 21.38 -5.91
N GLN A 128 -0.97 20.94 -7.05
CA GLN A 128 -0.74 19.58 -7.52
C GLN A 128 0.67 19.45 -8.15
N PRO A 129 1.38 18.34 -7.90
CA PRO A 129 2.72 18.15 -8.44
C PRO A 129 2.68 18.06 -9.97
N VAL A 130 3.67 18.69 -10.61
CA VAL A 130 3.76 18.69 -12.07
C VAL A 130 4.49 17.45 -12.59
N SER A 131 5.32 16.81 -11.76
CA SER A 131 6.17 15.68 -12.12
C SER A 131 6.10 14.51 -11.13
N VAL A 132 6.51 13.31 -11.58
CA VAL A 132 6.67 12.12 -10.71
C VAL A 132 7.77 12.34 -9.66
N HIS A 133 8.77 13.18 -9.96
CA HIS A 133 9.89 13.43 -9.05
C HIS A 133 9.45 14.15 -7.76
N GLU A 134 8.56 15.15 -7.88
CA GLU A 134 7.97 15.84 -6.72
C GLU A 134 7.18 14.87 -5.84
N LEU A 135 6.45 13.93 -6.46
CA LEU A 135 5.72 12.90 -5.74
C LEU A 135 6.66 11.90 -5.04
N ALA A 136 7.76 11.51 -5.70
CA ALA A 136 8.71 10.53 -5.18
C ALA A 136 9.29 10.97 -3.83
N ALA A 137 9.69 12.24 -3.69
CA ALA A 137 10.24 12.76 -2.44
C ALA A 137 9.24 12.63 -1.28
N ALA A 138 7.97 13.00 -1.51
CA ALA A 138 6.93 12.86 -0.50
C ALA A 138 6.70 11.40 -0.11
N LEU A 139 6.56 10.50 -1.09
CA LEU A 139 6.36 9.06 -0.84
C LEU A 139 7.52 8.44 -0.07
N PHE A 140 8.77 8.76 -0.43
CA PHE A 140 9.95 8.17 0.20
C PHE A 140 10.12 8.65 1.64
N SER A 141 9.77 9.92 1.93
CA SER A 141 9.86 10.48 3.28
C SER A 141 8.98 9.77 4.30
N CYS A 142 7.95 9.03 3.86
CA CYS A 142 7.12 8.23 4.73
C CYS A 142 7.84 7.01 5.31
N TYR A 143 8.90 6.50 4.68
CA TYR A 143 9.55 5.24 5.04
C TYR A 143 10.97 5.44 5.60
N SER A 144 11.31 4.64 6.61
CA SER A 144 12.68 4.47 7.10
C SER A 144 13.17 3.09 6.66
N VAL A 145 14.13 3.03 5.73
CA VAL A 145 14.70 1.76 5.24
C VAL A 145 16.11 1.60 5.82
N VAL A 146 16.25 0.71 6.80
CA VAL A 146 17.54 0.50 7.50
C VAL A 146 18.54 -0.16 6.56
N ASP A 147 19.71 0.45 6.39
CA ASP A 147 20.79 -0.01 5.49
C ASP A 147 20.33 -0.26 4.04
N GLY A 148 19.33 0.49 3.59
CA GLY A 148 18.74 0.32 2.27
C GLY A 148 18.20 1.60 1.66
N HIS A 149 17.41 1.43 0.60
CA HIS A 149 16.78 2.54 -0.10
C HIS A 149 15.41 2.14 -0.64
N VAL A 150 14.59 3.17 -0.88
CA VAL A 150 13.32 3.07 -1.60
C VAL A 150 13.43 3.83 -2.92
N ARG A 151 12.81 3.28 -3.97
CA ARG A 151 12.68 3.93 -5.28
C ARG A 151 11.30 3.68 -5.87
N LEU A 152 10.91 4.47 -6.87
CA LEU A 152 9.73 4.18 -7.67
C LEU A 152 10.06 3.13 -8.74
N ALA A 153 9.26 2.07 -8.82
CA ALA A 153 9.35 1.00 -9.81
C ALA A 153 8.17 1.07 -10.81
N GLY A 154 7.91 2.29 -11.29
CA GLY A 154 6.76 2.59 -12.14
C GLY A 154 5.73 3.45 -11.41
N CYS A 155 5.38 4.57 -12.00
CA CYS A 155 4.35 5.47 -11.50
C CYS A 155 3.62 6.07 -12.71
N ARG A 156 2.29 5.98 -12.69
CA ARG A 156 1.42 6.61 -13.66
C ARG A 156 0.65 7.73 -12.96
N LEU A 157 0.59 8.88 -13.63
CA LEU A 157 -0.23 10.01 -13.22
C LEU A 157 -1.43 10.11 -14.17
N ASP A 158 -2.62 9.89 -13.63
CA ASP A 158 -3.88 9.98 -14.37
C ASP A 158 -4.60 11.28 -14.02
N ASN A 159 -5.05 12.02 -15.04
CA ASN A 159 -5.94 13.16 -14.83
C ASN A 159 -7.37 12.65 -14.61
N ARG A 160 -7.94 13.00 -13.45
CA ARG A 160 -9.33 12.70 -13.10
C ARG A 160 -10.09 14.03 -12.93
N PRO A 161 -11.23 14.21 -13.64
CA PRO A 161 -11.98 15.44 -13.55
C PRO A 161 -12.80 15.50 -12.25
N VAL A 162 -12.82 16.67 -11.65
CA VAL A 162 -13.77 17.10 -10.62
C VAL A 162 -14.55 18.27 -11.20
N LEU A 163 -15.87 18.27 -11.06
CA LEU A 163 -16.71 19.35 -11.53
C LEU A 163 -16.89 20.35 -10.39
N ARG A 164 -16.45 21.59 -10.58
CA ARG A 164 -16.86 22.72 -9.76
C ARG A 164 -17.99 23.46 -10.48
N ARG A 165 -19.14 23.55 -9.84
CA ARG A 165 -20.27 24.36 -10.27
C ARG A 165 -20.26 25.66 -9.48
N THR A 166 -20.16 26.77 -10.20
CA THR A 166 -20.19 28.10 -9.60
C THR A 166 -21.55 28.72 -9.85
N HIS A 167 -22.25 29.03 -8.78
CA HIS A 167 -23.54 29.71 -8.81
C HIS A 167 -23.30 31.19 -8.57
N ILE A 168 -23.86 32.04 -9.43
CA ILE A 168 -23.71 33.49 -9.36
C ILE A 168 -25.06 34.11 -9.07
N HIS A 169 -25.21 34.70 -7.89
CA HIS A 169 -26.47 35.33 -7.47
C HIS A 169 -26.70 36.70 -8.08
N ARG A 170 -27.97 37.07 -8.16
CA ARG A 170 -28.43 38.41 -8.55
C ARG A 170 -28.33 39.42 -7.41
N ASP A 171 -27.14 39.62 -6.87
CA ASP A 171 -26.88 40.72 -5.93
C ASP A 171 -25.81 41.68 -6.48
N ALA A 172 -25.77 42.91 -5.93
CA ALA A 172 -24.81 43.93 -6.34
C ALA A 172 -23.36 43.55 -5.99
N ALA A 173 -23.17 42.63 -5.04
CA ALA A 173 -21.87 42.14 -4.62
C ALA A 173 -21.31 41.05 -5.55
N GLY A 174 -22.18 40.44 -6.37
CA GLY A 174 -21.88 39.25 -7.16
C GLY A 174 -21.47 38.07 -6.29
N THR A 175 -22.22 37.79 -5.22
CA THR A 175 -21.94 36.66 -4.34
C THR A 175 -21.94 35.36 -5.13
N MET A 176 -20.91 34.55 -4.89
CA MET A 176 -20.72 33.25 -5.52
C MET A 176 -20.59 32.16 -4.48
N TYR A 177 -21.19 31.01 -4.76
CA TYR A 177 -20.93 29.78 -4.01
C TYR A 177 -20.56 28.65 -4.98
N HIS A 178 -19.85 27.66 -4.44
CA HIS A 178 -19.29 26.57 -5.21
C HIS A 178 -19.81 25.23 -4.71
N GLU A 179 -20.32 24.41 -5.62
CA GLU A 179 -20.56 22.99 -5.38
C GLU A 179 -19.49 22.19 -6.13
N TYR A 180 -19.02 21.11 -5.53
CA TYR A 180 -17.98 20.26 -6.11
C TYR A 180 -18.49 18.83 -6.25
N PHE A 181 -18.22 18.20 -7.40
CA PHE A 181 -18.70 16.86 -7.70
C PHE A 181 -17.56 15.95 -8.15
N ALA A 182 -17.46 14.78 -7.54
CA ALA A 182 -16.54 13.72 -7.92
C ALA A 182 -16.91 13.10 -9.27
N SER A 183 -16.03 12.26 -9.82
CA SER A 183 -16.22 11.65 -11.14
C SER A 183 -17.47 10.76 -11.29
N ASP A 184 -18.03 10.29 -10.18
CA ASP A 184 -19.28 9.52 -10.14
C ASP A 184 -20.54 10.40 -9.99
N GLY A 185 -20.36 11.73 -9.90
CA GLY A 185 -21.43 12.71 -9.72
C GLY A 185 -21.83 12.95 -8.26
N SER A 186 -21.18 12.29 -7.30
CA SER A 186 -21.40 12.57 -5.87
C SER A 186 -20.86 13.94 -5.47
N CYS A 187 -21.54 14.62 -4.54
CA CYS A 187 -21.10 15.91 -4.01
C CYS A 187 -19.92 15.70 -3.05
N LEU A 188 -18.87 16.50 -3.19
CA LEU A 188 -17.70 16.49 -2.31
C LEU A 188 -17.96 17.37 -1.09
N ASP A 189 -17.54 16.89 0.08
CA ASP A 189 -17.53 17.67 1.31
C ASP A 189 -16.31 18.61 1.39
N GLU A 190 -16.27 19.45 2.42
CA GLU A 190 -15.20 20.43 2.65
C GLU A 190 -13.83 19.78 2.81
N GLN A 191 -13.76 18.63 3.49
CA GLN A 191 -12.50 17.92 3.68
C GLN A 191 -11.95 17.37 2.35
N ALA A 192 -12.82 16.83 1.49
CA ALA A 192 -12.44 16.37 0.16
C ALA A 192 -12.01 17.55 -0.75
N VAL A 193 -12.71 18.69 -0.68
CA VAL A 193 -12.37 19.91 -1.41
C VAL A 193 -10.99 20.43 -1.02
N ALA A 194 -10.72 20.52 0.29
CA ALA A 194 -9.42 20.95 0.82
C ALA A 194 -8.30 19.96 0.43
N SER A 195 -8.53 18.66 0.62
CA SER A 195 -7.52 17.63 0.31
C SER A 195 -7.19 17.48 -1.18
N LEU A 196 -8.07 17.92 -2.06
CA LEU A 196 -7.81 18.00 -3.50
C LEU A 196 -7.24 19.37 -3.91
N GLY A 197 -7.21 20.35 -3.00
CA GLY A 197 -6.73 21.71 -3.27
C GLY A 197 -7.61 22.47 -4.26
N LEU A 198 -8.92 22.23 -4.28
CA LEU A 198 -9.83 22.76 -5.31
C LEU A 198 -10.18 24.25 -5.12
N GLU A 199 -9.84 24.80 -3.96
CA GLU A 199 -10.04 26.23 -3.65
C GLU A 199 -9.15 27.14 -4.50
N HIS A 200 -7.95 26.64 -4.81
CA HIS A 200 -6.93 27.39 -5.53
C HIS A 200 -6.63 26.67 -6.84
N VAL A 201 -7.21 27.17 -7.94
CA VAL A 201 -7.05 26.58 -9.27
C VAL A 201 -6.55 27.59 -10.29
N ASP A 202 -5.67 27.11 -11.17
CA ASP A 202 -5.23 27.85 -12.34
C ASP A 202 -5.97 27.39 -13.60
N PRO A 203 -6.26 28.30 -14.55
CA PRO A 203 -6.79 27.94 -15.85
C PRO A 203 -5.86 26.97 -16.59
N LEU A 204 -6.39 25.80 -16.95
CA LEU A 204 -5.66 24.77 -17.68
C LEU A 204 -5.79 24.98 -19.19
N ARG A 205 -4.65 25.07 -19.89
CA ARG A 205 -4.59 25.23 -21.35
C ARG A 205 -4.33 23.90 -22.07
N GLY A 206 -4.62 23.89 -23.37
CA GLY A 206 -4.28 22.79 -24.27
C GLY A 206 -5.40 21.76 -24.44
N THR A 207 -5.32 21.04 -25.55
CA THR A 207 -6.30 20.02 -25.92
C THR A 207 -6.30 18.86 -24.93
N ARG A 208 -7.50 18.41 -24.55
CA ARG A 208 -7.68 17.19 -23.77
C ARG A 208 -7.59 15.96 -24.67
N SER A 209 -7.00 14.90 -24.15
CA SER A 209 -7.00 13.58 -24.78
C SER A 209 -8.45 13.10 -25.01
N ARG A 210 -8.61 12.07 -25.84
CA ARG A 210 -9.93 11.48 -26.11
C ARG A 210 -10.56 10.95 -24.81
N ASP A 211 -9.77 10.28 -23.98
CA ASP A 211 -10.23 9.65 -22.74
C ASP A 211 -10.63 10.68 -21.69
N GLU A 212 -9.84 11.76 -21.54
CA GLU A 212 -10.22 12.89 -20.70
C GLU A 212 -11.56 13.50 -21.15
N ARG A 213 -11.72 13.77 -22.45
CA ARG A 213 -12.99 14.30 -22.98
C ARG A 213 -14.17 13.38 -22.70
N GLN A 214 -13.99 12.06 -22.81
CA GLN A 214 -15.03 11.10 -22.49
C GLN A 214 -15.40 11.12 -20.99
N ARG A 215 -14.40 11.12 -20.09
CA ARG A 215 -14.64 11.23 -18.64
C ARG A 215 -15.37 12.52 -18.26
N ALA A 216 -14.96 13.64 -18.87
CA ALA A 216 -15.62 14.93 -18.69
C ALA A 216 -17.10 14.89 -19.11
N GLN A 217 -17.41 14.29 -20.27
CA GLN A 217 -18.79 14.14 -20.74
C GLN A 217 -19.64 13.29 -19.81
N LEU A 218 -19.09 12.18 -19.31
CA LEU A 218 -19.79 11.31 -18.35
C LEU A 218 -20.09 12.05 -17.04
N LEU A 219 -19.13 12.80 -16.50
CA LEU A 219 -19.32 13.60 -15.30
C LEU A 219 -20.40 14.69 -15.48
N LEU A 220 -20.33 15.44 -16.58
CA LEU A 220 -21.33 16.48 -16.89
C LEU A 220 -22.73 15.88 -17.08
N ALA A 221 -22.84 14.65 -17.60
CA ALA A 221 -24.12 13.96 -17.72
C ALA A 221 -24.66 13.44 -16.38
N ALA A 222 -23.78 13.06 -15.45
CA ALA A 222 -24.15 12.57 -14.12
C ALA A 222 -24.65 13.69 -13.19
N VAL A 223 -24.23 14.93 -13.42
CA VAL A 223 -24.58 16.11 -12.61
C VAL A 223 -25.44 17.07 -13.43
N PRO A 224 -26.76 16.83 -13.54
CA PRO A 224 -27.64 17.68 -14.33
C PRO A 224 -27.61 19.12 -13.81
N PRO A 225 -27.76 20.12 -14.70
CA PRO A 225 -27.88 21.52 -14.27
C PRO A 225 -29.09 21.68 -13.35
N ALA A 226 -28.92 22.44 -12.27
CA ALA A 226 -29.98 22.72 -11.30
C ALA A 226 -30.01 24.23 -11.12
N VAL A 227 -30.71 24.92 -12.03
CA VAL A 227 -30.82 26.38 -11.97
C VAL A 227 -31.87 26.75 -10.93
N ARG A 228 -31.47 27.55 -9.94
CA ARG A 228 -32.40 28.12 -8.96
C ARG A 228 -32.97 29.45 -9.46
N GLU A 229 -34.15 29.83 -8.98
CA GLU A 229 -34.86 31.05 -9.43
C GLU A 229 -34.10 32.35 -9.13
N ASP A 230 -33.18 32.34 -8.17
CA ASP A 230 -32.42 33.50 -7.67
C ASP A 230 -30.99 33.63 -8.27
N GLU A 231 -30.63 32.76 -9.22
CA GLU A 231 -29.32 32.71 -9.87
C GLU A 231 -29.35 33.37 -11.26
N ILE A 232 -28.36 34.22 -11.57
CA ILE A 232 -28.20 34.79 -12.92
C ILE A 232 -27.52 33.77 -13.84
N ALA A 233 -26.53 33.06 -13.31
CA ALA A 233 -25.73 32.12 -14.08
C ALA A 233 -25.17 31.00 -13.22
N GLN A 234 -25.08 29.83 -13.85
CA GLN A 234 -24.37 28.67 -13.36
C GLN A 234 -23.20 28.39 -14.32
N ILE A 235 -21.99 28.26 -13.80
CA ILE A 235 -20.79 27.99 -14.59
C ILE A 235 -20.13 26.70 -14.12
N ASP A 236 -20.04 25.76 -15.05
CA ASP A 236 -19.39 24.47 -14.84
C ASP A 236 -17.91 24.55 -15.22
N THR A 237 -17.05 24.25 -14.26
CA THR A 237 -15.59 24.20 -14.39
C THR A 237 -15.09 22.78 -14.12
N LEU A 238 -14.43 22.17 -15.09
CA LEU A 238 -13.75 20.88 -14.91
C LEU A 238 -12.33 21.10 -14.41
N ILE A 239 -12.10 20.75 -13.14
CA ILE A 239 -10.81 20.79 -12.48
C ILE A 239 -10.14 19.42 -12.66
N TRP A 240 -8.97 19.38 -13.26
CA TRP A 240 -8.22 18.14 -13.53
C TRP A 240 -7.23 17.86 -12.41
N CYS A 241 -7.59 16.93 -11.55
CA CYS A 241 -6.78 16.49 -10.43
C CYS A 241 -5.94 15.27 -10.82
N LYS A 242 -4.66 15.28 -10.46
CA LYS A 242 -3.76 14.16 -10.70
C LYS A 242 -3.91 13.09 -9.62
N TYR A 243 -4.17 11.88 -10.07
CA TYR A 243 -4.18 10.67 -9.26
C TYR A 243 -2.98 9.81 -9.62
N ALA A 244 -2.21 9.37 -8.63
CA ALA A 244 -1.05 8.51 -8.83
C ALA A 244 -1.41 7.05 -8.55
N THR A 245 -0.87 6.15 -9.38
CA THR A 245 -0.86 4.70 -9.16
C THR A 245 0.54 4.19 -9.49
N GLY A 246 1.12 3.32 -8.67
CA GLY A 246 2.46 2.83 -8.93
C GLY A 246 2.97 1.84 -7.90
N LYS A 247 4.28 1.61 -7.97
CA LYS A 247 5.00 0.70 -7.06
C LYS A 247 6.18 1.38 -6.39
N LEU A 248 6.33 1.13 -5.10
CA LEU A 248 7.54 1.40 -4.34
C LEU A 248 8.37 0.13 -4.31
N HIS A 249 9.66 0.25 -4.63
CA HIS A 249 10.62 -0.84 -4.58
C HIS A 249 11.62 -0.55 -3.47
N PHE A 250 11.66 -1.44 -2.49
CA PHE A 250 12.59 -1.41 -1.37
C PHE A 250 13.75 -2.35 -1.65
N ALA A 251 14.97 -1.95 -1.30
CA ALA A 251 16.16 -2.78 -1.43
C ALA A 251 17.10 -2.61 -0.23
N ILE A 252 17.52 -3.73 0.35
CA ILE A 252 18.54 -3.83 1.40
C ILE A 252 19.54 -4.91 0.98
N GLY A 253 20.77 -4.50 0.65
CA GLY A 253 21.77 -5.39 0.07
C GLY A 253 21.29 -6.05 -1.24
N LYS A 254 21.21 -7.38 -1.24
CA LYS A 254 20.74 -8.19 -2.38
C LYS A 254 19.24 -8.49 -2.36
N HIS A 255 18.53 -8.02 -1.33
CA HIS A 255 17.14 -8.35 -1.06
C HIS A 255 16.24 -7.19 -1.45
N SER A 256 15.11 -7.50 -2.08
CA SER A 256 14.18 -6.50 -2.57
C SER A 256 12.73 -6.93 -2.40
N SER A 257 11.84 -5.95 -2.24
CA SER A 257 10.39 -6.15 -2.19
C SER A 257 9.68 -4.97 -2.83
N GLU A 258 8.46 -5.19 -3.31
CA GLU A 258 7.60 -4.17 -3.92
C GLU A 258 6.33 -3.95 -3.10
N LEU A 259 5.85 -2.71 -3.09
CA LEU A 259 4.59 -2.31 -2.49
C LEU A 259 3.81 -1.42 -3.45
N ASP A 260 2.58 -1.81 -3.75
CA ASP A 260 1.70 -1.00 -4.58
C ASP A 260 1.19 0.21 -3.77
N PHE A 261 1.04 1.35 -4.44
CA PHE A 261 0.44 2.55 -3.86
C PHE A 261 -0.48 3.23 -4.86
N GLU A 262 -1.49 3.93 -4.32
CA GLU A 262 -2.34 4.83 -5.08
C GLU A 262 -2.81 6.00 -4.22
N GLY A 263 -3.16 7.12 -4.86
CA GLY A 263 -3.70 8.26 -4.13
C GLY A 263 -3.72 9.57 -4.91
N TRP A 264 -4.42 10.55 -4.37
CA TRP A 264 -4.43 11.91 -4.90
C TRP A 264 -3.08 12.57 -4.64
N THR A 265 -2.44 13.01 -5.72
CA THR A 265 -1.06 13.51 -5.63
C THR A 265 -0.90 14.73 -4.74
N GLY A 266 -1.87 15.64 -4.73
CA GLY A 266 -1.87 16.80 -3.84
C GLY A 266 -1.89 16.40 -2.35
N ALA A 267 -2.75 15.46 -1.98
CA ALA A 267 -2.85 14.95 -0.61
C ALA A 267 -1.56 14.22 -0.19
N LEU A 268 -0.97 13.41 -1.09
CA LEU A 268 0.30 12.72 -0.84
C LEU A 268 1.46 13.69 -0.61
N VAL A 269 1.57 14.75 -1.43
CA VAL A 269 2.66 15.73 -1.31
C VAL A 269 2.51 16.59 -0.05
N ARG A 270 1.29 16.91 0.38
CA ARG A 270 1.03 17.69 1.60
C ARG A 270 1.04 16.85 2.88
N GLY A 271 1.18 15.52 2.78
CA GLY A 271 1.16 14.61 3.92
C GLY A 271 -0.23 14.42 4.55
N GLU A 272 -1.30 14.80 3.85
CA GLU A 272 -2.69 14.56 4.25
C GLU A 272 -3.12 13.10 3.98
N ALA A 273 -2.43 12.45 3.04
CA ALA A 273 -2.53 11.03 2.78
C ALA A 273 -1.12 10.43 2.75
N SER A 274 -1.00 9.18 3.18
CA SER A 274 0.25 8.41 3.12
C SER A 274 0.07 7.18 2.24
N PRO A 275 1.12 6.72 1.56
CA PRO A 275 1.12 5.40 0.94
C PRO A 275 0.92 4.31 2.01
N PRO A 276 0.47 3.09 1.66
CA PRO A 276 0.22 2.05 2.65
C PRO A 276 1.50 1.70 3.43
N PRO A 277 1.42 1.30 4.71
CA PRO A 277 2.59 0.80 5.43
C PRO A 277 3.09 -0.51 4.80
N PHE A 278 4.38 -0.81 4.98
CA PHE A 278 4.93 -2.10 4.56
C PHE A 278 4.42 -3.20 5.49
N ARG A 279 3.94 -4.30 4.91
CA ARG A 279 3.39 -5.44 5.66
C ARG A 279 4.37 -6.61 5.65
N CYS A 280 4.73 -7.12 6.82
CA CYS A 280 5.50 -8.35 6.95
C CYS A 280 4.71 -9.55 6.39
N PRO A 281 5.29 -10.36 5.49
CA PRO A 281 4.59 -11.51 4.89
C PRO A 281 4.29 -12.62 5.89
N HIS A 282 5.07 -12.75 6.97
CA HIS A 282 4.95 -13.88 7.92
C HIS A 282 4.14 -13.57 9.17
N THR A 283 4.11 -12.31 9.61
CA THR A 283 3.40 -11.91 10.83
C THR A 283 2.18 -11.03 10.54
N GLY A 284 2.12 -10.42 9.36
CA GLY A 284 1.10 -9.41 9.02
C GLY A 284 1.28 -8.08 9.74
N CYS A 285 2.34 -7.90 10.54
CA CYS A 285 2.65 -6.61 11.16
C CYS A 285 2.94 -5.56 10.09
N GLU A 286 2.48 -4.33 10.34
CA GLU A 286 2.62 -3.21 9.42
C GLU A 286 3.45 -2.10 10.06
N SER A 287 4.36 -1.50 9.29
CA SER A 287 5.17 -0.36 9.72
C SER A 287 5.73 0.40 8.53
N TYR A 288 6.18 1.62 8.77
CA TYR A 288 6.98 2.39 7.82
C TYR A 288 8.49 2.21 8.04
N GLU A 289 8.90 1.50 9.09
CA GLU A 289 10.28 1.10 9.34
C GLU A 289 10.54 -0.30 8.78
N ILE A 290 11.34 -0.36 7.70
CA ILE A 290 11.63 -1.56 6.92
C ILE A 290 13.07 -1.98 7.18
N VAL A 291 13.24 -3.27 7.46
CA VAL A 291 14.52 -3.89 7.84
C VAL A 291 14.67 -5.21 7.09
N ALA A 292 15.91 -5.70 6.97
CA ALA A 292 16.17 -7.06 6.51
C ALA A 292 16.35 -7.98 7.72
N ALA A 293 15.66 -9.12 7.71
CA ALA A 293 15.99 -10.25 8.56
C ALA A 293 17.37 -10.83 8.16
N ASP A 294 18.01 -11.54 9.08
CA ASP A 294 19.32 -12.15 8.82
C ASP A 294 19.23 -13.33 7.83
N ASP A 295 18.03 -13.87 7.59
CA ASP A 295 17.73 -14.83 6.51
C ASP A 295 17.58 -14.16 5.13
N GLY A 296 17.59 -12.82 5.09
CA GLY A 296 17.52 -12.02 3.88
C GLY A 296 16.12 -11.56 3.49
N GLU A 297 15.08 -11.85 4.26
CA GLU A 297 13.76 -11.34 3.91
C GLU A 297 13.55 -9.90 4.37
N LEU A 298 12.90 -9.08 3.53
CA LEU A 298 12.48 -7.74 3.93
C LEU A 298 11.23 -7.82 4.80
N THR A 299 11.28 -7.19 5.96
CA THR A 299 10.21 -7.19 6.95
C THR A 299 10.17 -5.85 7.70
N VAL A 300 9.38 -5.77 8.76
CA VAL A 300 9.30 -4.61 9.65
C VAL A 300 9.99 -4.90 10.98
N ALA A 301 10.56 -3.87 11.61
CA ALA A 301 11.30 -4.03 12.87
C ALA A 301 10.46 -4.73 13.96
N ALA A 302 9.17 -4.38 14.07
CA ALA A 302 8.23 -4.98 15.02
C ALA A 302 7.93 -6.47 14.78
N ALA A 303 8.25 -7.00 13.60
CA ALA A 303 8.04 -8.41 13.27
C ALA A 303 9.26 -9.29 13.58
N LEU A 304 10.44 -8.69 13.82
CA LEU A 304 11.67 -9.40 14.11
C LEU A 304 11.75 -9.82 15.57
N ASP A 305 12.32 -10.99 15.79
CA ASP A 305 12.71 -11.47 17.11
C ASP A 305 14.01 -12.27 16.99
N GLN A 306 14.72 -12.46 18.10
CA GLN A 306 16.04 -13.07 18.11
C GLN A 306 15.98 -14.56 18.44
N CYS A 307 16.67 -15.37 17.65
CA CYS A 307 16.93 -16.76 17.97
C CYS A 307 17.89 -16.87 19.16
N GLU A 308 17.45 -17.48 20.27
CA GLU A 308 18.25 -17.62 21.49
C GLU A 308 19.38 -18.68 21.41
N GLU A 309 19.51 -19.37 20.28
CA GLU A 309 20.59 -20.34 20.03
C GLU A 309 21.62 -19.80 19.03
N SER A 310 21.21 -19.19 17.92
CA SER A 310 22.13 -18.66 16.89
C SER A 310 22.41 -17.16 17.02
N GLY A 311 21.56 -16.40 17.70
CA GLY A 311 21.59 -14.94 17.74
C GLY A 311 21.01 -14.26 16.51
N MET A 312 20.57 -15.01 15.50
CA MET A 312 19.96 -14.48 14.28
C MET A 312 18.63 -13.78 14.56
N ARG A 313 18.38 -12.66 13.88
CA ARG A 313 17.10 -11.97 13.86
C ARG A 313 16.28 -12.47 12.67
N VAL A 314 15.13 -13.06 12.96
CA VAL A 314 14.21 -13.65 11.98
C VAL A 314 12.79 -13.23 12.31
N ALA A 315 11.82 -13.51 11.43
CA ALA A 315 10.43 -13.21 11.75
C ALA A 315 9.99 -14.00 12.98
N SER A 316 9.30 -13.35 13.91
CA SER A 316 8.89 -13.96 15.18
C SER A 316 8.00 -15.20 15.00
N SER A 317 7.26 -15.30 13.90
CA SER A 317 6.46 -16.48 13.54
C SER A 317 7.28 -17.66 13.03
N GLN A 318 8.55 -17.46 12.63
CA GLN A 318 9.49 -18.53 12.28
C GLN A 318 10.26 -19.06 13.49
N LEU A 319 10.11 -18.46 14.67
CA LEU A 319 10.68 -18.95 15.91
C LEU A 319 9.76 -19.96 16.58
N GLU A 320 10.31 -21.14 16.89
CA GLU A 320 9.65 -22.22 17.60
C GLU A 320 10.26 -22.44 18.98
N THR A 321 9.48 -22.92 19.93
CA THR A 321 9.97 -23.26 21.27
C THR A 321 10.61 -24.65 21.27
N CYS A 322 11.91 -24.72 21.60
CA CYS A 322 12.63 -25.96 21.77
C CYS A 322 12.11 -26.75 22.99
N ALA A 323 11.55 -27.93 22.77
CA ALA A 323 10.93 -28.73 23.83
C ALA A 323 11.91 -29.13 24.96
N ALA A 324 13.20 -29.23 24.67
CA ALA A 324 14.22 -29.65 25.64
C ALA A 324 14.79 -28.50 26.49
N THR A 325 14.74 -27.26 25.99
CA THR A 325 15.40 -26.11 26.63
C THR A 325 14.45 -24.98 26.99
N GLY A 326 13.25 -24.95 26.41
CA GLY A 326 12.31 -23.83 26.55
C GLY A 326 12.68 -22.59 25.73
N LYS A 327 13.85 -22.57 25.09
CA LYS A 327 14.29 -21.44 24.26
C LYS A 327 13.45 -21.29 22.99
N ARG A 328 13.24 -20.05 22.54
CA ARG A 328 12.74 -19.68 21.21
C ARG A 328 13.87 -19.71 20.21
N VAL A 329 13.73 -20.57 19.21
CA VAL A 329 14.80 -20.91 18.28
C VAL A 329 14.25 -20.91 16.86
N TYR A 330 15.06 -20.51 15.89
CA TYR A 330 14.67 -20.57 14.49
C TYR A 330 14.27 -21.99 14.09
N GLY A 331 13.05 -22.13 13.54
CA GLY A 331 12.44 -23.42 13.27
C GLY A 331 13.33 -24.32 12.43
N GLU A 332 14.02 -23.77 11.42
CA GLU A 332 14.86 -24.55 10.50
C GLU A 332 16.06 -25.24 11.16
N ILE A 333 16.59 -24.71 12.28
CA ILE A 333 17.72 -25.34 12.98
C ILE A 333 17.28 -26.39 14.01
N LEU A 334 15.98 -26.49 14.30
CA LEU A 334 15.47 -27.52 15.20
C LEU A 334 15.46 -28.89 14.50
N ALA A 335 15.93 -29.91 15.22
CA ALA A 335 15.85 -31.29 14.82
C ALA A 335 14.68 -31.99 15.51
N THR A 336 14.02 -32.91 14.81
CA THR A 336 12.97 -33.74 15.39
C THR A 336 13.59 -34.94 16.10
N CYS A 337 13.26 -35.13 17.38
CA CYS A 337 13.66 -36.33 18.10
C CYS A 337 12.94 -37.56 17.54
N PRO A 338 13.65 -38.60 17.07
CA PRO A 338 13.01 -39.76 16.45
C PRO A 338 12.20 -40.61 17.44
N LEU A 339 12.36 -40.39 18.75
CA LEU A 339 11.65 -41.16 19.77
C LEU A 339 10.42 -40.45 20.34
N THR A 340 10.50 -39.13 20.52
CA THR A 340 9.42 -38.34 21.14
C THR A 340 8.63 -37.53 20.13
N GLY A 341 9.16 -37.31 18.92
CA GLY A 341 8.58 -36.40 17.93
C GLY A 341 8.79 -34.92 18.27
N GLU A 342 9.39 -34.61 19.41
CA GLU A 342 9.63 -33.24 19.86
C GLU A 342 10.69 -32.54 19.00
N ARG A 343 10.46 -31.25 18.70
CA ARG A 343 11.45 -30.38 18.05
C ARG A 343 12.41 -29.81 19.09
N VAL A 344 13.70 -30.09 18.91
CA VAL A 344 14.75 -29.76 19.87
C VAL A 344 16.00 -29.25 19.16
N VAL A 345 16.76 -28.39 19.83
CA VAL A 345 18.06 -27.95 19.31
C VAL A 345 19.01 -29.15 19.21
N PRO A 346 19.80 -29.27 18.12
CA PRO A 346 20.75 -30.37 17.95
C PRO A 346 21.74 -30.50 19.11
N SER A 347 22.17 -29.39 19.70
CA SER A 347 23.07 -29.33 20.89
C SER A 347 22.48 -30.01 22.13
N SER A 348 21.15 -30.14 22.19
CA SER A 348 20.42 -30.82 23.27
C SER A 348 20.21 -32.31 23.02
N LEU A 349 20.38 -32.80 21.79
CA LEU A 349 20.34 -34.23 21.53
C LEU A 349 21.49 -34.95 22.21
N ARG A 350 21.27 -36.23 22.53
CA ARG A 350 22.25 -37.12 23.15
C ARG A 350 22.22 -38.45 22.43
N SER A 351 23.40 -39.01 22.18
CA SER A 351 23.51 -40.36 21.63
C SER A 351 23.19 -41.40 22.70
N CYS A 352 22.32 -42.35 22.35
CA CYS A 352 22.06 -43.53 23.16
C CYS A 352 23.30 -44.44 23.18
N LYS A 353 23.83 -44.79 24.36
CA LYS A 353 25.01 -45.68 24.49
C LYS A 353 24.78 -47.10 23.97
N MET A 354 23.53 -47.48 23.70
CA MET A 354 23.17 -48.80 23.18
C MET A 354 22.97 -48.76 21.67
N CYS A 355 22.03 -47.96 21.15
CA CYS A 355 21.69 -47.91 19.73
C CYS A 355 22.36 -46.78 18.94
N GLY A 356 23.16 -45.91 19.55
CA GLY A 356 23.81 -44.81 18.86
C GLY A 356 22.89 -43.64 18.44
N GLN A 357 21.57 -43.85 18.36
CA GLN A 357 20.63 -42.82 17.92
C GLN A 357 20.70 -41.54 18.77
N LEU A 358 20.63 -40.39 18.09
CA LEU A 358 20.47 -39.08 18.70
C LEU A 358 19.01 -38.88 19.11
N VAL A 359 18.76 -38.75 20.42
CA VAL A 359 17.42 -38.56 20.98
C VAL A 359 17.42 -37.41 21.98
N SER A 360 16.23 -36.89 22.32
CA SER A 360 16.08 -35.83 23.32
C SER A 360 16.60 -36.28 24.70
N ARG A 361 16.99 -35.32 25.55
CA ARG A 361 17.45 -35.64 26.92
C ARG A 361 16.37 -36.33 27.75
N SER A 362 15.12 -35.93 27.58
CA SER A 362 13.95 -36.53 28.24
C SER A 362 13.78 -38.02 27.88
N ALA A 363 14.19 -38.42 26.68
CA ALA A 363 14.12 -39.80 26.21
C ALA A 363 15.20 -40.74 26.78
N ILE A 364 16.29 -40.20 27.36
CA ILE A 364 17.42 -41.00 27.87
C ILE A 364 17.34 -41.17 29.39
N LYS A 365 17.50 -42.43 29.85
CA LYS A 365 17.73 -42.74 31.28
C LYS A 365 18.91 -43.71 31.38
N ALA A 366 19.87 -43.40 32.25
CA ALA A 366 21.08 -44.21 32.45
C ALA A 366 21.83 -44.55 31.14
N GLY A 367 21.91 -43.58 30.22
CA GLY A 367 22.59 -43.73 28.92
C GLY A 367 21.83 -44.57 27.88
N ARG A 368 20.59 -44.98 28.15
CA ARG A 368 19.75 -45.73 27.20
C ARG A 368 18.46 -44.97 26.88
N CYS A 369 18.12 -44.90 25.59
CA CYS A 369 16.86 -44.32 25.14
C CYS A 369 15.65 -45.19 25.54
N ALA A 370 14.44 -44.64 25.52
CA ALA A 370 13.24 -45.39 25.91
C ALA A 370 12.94 -46.58 24.98
N ALA A 371 13.28 -46.52 23.68
CA ALA A 371 13.19 -47.65 22.76
C ALA A 371 14.04 -48.83 23.25
N CYS A 372 15.34 -48.62 23.48
CA CYS A 372 16.24 -49.66 24.00
C CYS A 372 15.81 -50.21 25.37
N ARG A 373 15.20 -49.39 26.22
CA ARG A 373 14.72 -49.83 27.54
C ARG A 373 13.42 -50.64 27.49
N ARG A 374 12.63 -50.51 26.42
CA ARG A 374 11.31 -51.14 26.27
C ARG A 374 11.30 -52.30 25.26
N LEU A 375 12.46 -52.80 24.84
CA LEU A 375 12.59 -53.94 23.93
C LEU A 375 11.82 -55.16 24.46
N LYS A 376 10.81 -55.61 23.72
CA LYS A 376 9.99 -56.79 24.05
C LYS A 376 10.25 -57.91 23.06
N ARG A 377 10.22 -59.15 23.55
CA ARG A 377 10.43 -60.32 22.70
C ARG A 377 9.26 -60.51 21.74
N ILE A 378 9.58 -60.78 20.48
CA ILE A 378 8.61 -61.12 19.43
C ILE A 378 8.96 -62.48 18.82
N ARG A 379 8.05 -62.99 18.01
CA ARG A 379 8.27 -64.11 17.09
C ARG A 379 8.67 -63.58 15.70
N LYS A 380 9.19 -64.45 14.84
CA LYS A 380 9.71 -64.08 13.50
C LYS A 380 8.59 -63.71 12.50
N ASP A 381 7.37 -64.13 12.79
CA ASP A 381 6.15 -63.81 12.05
C ASP A 381 5.63 -62.38 12.33
N ASP A 382 6.28 -61.61 13.22
CA ASP A 382 5.98 -60.18 13.38
C ASP A 382 6.19 -59.46 12.03
N PRO A 383 5.21 -58.70 11.52
CA PRO A 383 5.31 -58.05 10.21
C PRO A 383 6.55 -57.18 10.03
N ARG A 384 7.02 -56.52 11.12
CA ARG A 384 8.23 -55.69 11.08
C ARG A 384 9.48 -56.52 10.88
N MET A 385 9.48 -57.74 11.42
CA MET A 385 10.57 -58.68 11.28
C MET A 385 10.55 -59.38 9.92
N ALA A 386 9.37 -59.74 9.43
CA ALA A 386 9.23 -60.30 8.08
C ALA A 386 9.82 -59.36 7.01
N LEU A 387 9.55 -58.05 7.10
CA LEU A 387 10.12 -57.04 6.19
C LEU A 387 11.65 -57.00 6.26
N VAL A 388 12.21 -56.90 7.46
CA VAL A 388 13.66 -56.85 7.67
C VAL A 388 14.35 -58.15 7.23
N LEU A 389 13.75 -59.31 7.51
CA LEU A 389 14.29 -60.62 7.11
C LEU A 389 14.17 -60.85 5.60
N ASN A 390 13.18 -60.26 4.92
CA ASN A 390 13.10 -60.33 3.48
C ASN A 390 14.26 -59.58 2.82
N GLU A 391 14.60 -58.39 3.32
CA GLU A 391 15.74 -57.60 2.82
C GLU A 391 17.09 -58.16 3.28
N HIS A 392 17.16 -58.68 4.51
CA HIS A 392 18.36 -59.26 5.10
C HIS A 392 18.14 -60.71 5.53
N PRO A 393 18.02 -61.68 4.60
CA PRO A 393 17.70 -63.08 4.91
C PRO A 393 18.66 -63.73 5.91
N ARG A 394 19.91 -63.29 5.92
CA ARG A 394 20.92 -63.84 6.82
C ARG A 394 20.70 -63.50 8.29
N LEU A 395 19.88 -62.50 8.61
CA LEU A 395 19.48 -62.24 9.98
C LEU A 395 18.65 -63.41 10.55
N ASP A 396 18.05 -64.26 9.71
CA ASP A 396 17.21 -65.37 10.18
C ASP A 396 17.94 -66.38 11.07
N GLN A 397 19.28 -66.44 11.02
CA GLN A 397 20.07 -67.32 11.90
C GLN A 397 19.97 -66.95 13.40
N TRP A 398 19.64 -65.69 13.70
CA TRP A 398 19.52 -65.19 15.06
C TRP A 398 18.17 -65.55 15.68
N ARG A 399 18.17 -65.72 17.00
CA ARG A 399 16.96 -66.10 17.77
C ARG A 399 16.64 -65.07 18.84
N ASN A 400 15.42 -65.16 19.38
CA ASN A 400 14.93 -64.34 20.49
C ASN A 400 14.93 -62.82 20.21
N TRP A 401 14.45 -62.44 19.03
CA TRP A 401 14.35 -61.05 18.60
C TRP A 401 13.55 -60.18 19.57
N LYS A 402 14.09 -58.99 19.84
CA LYS A 402 13.42 -57.93 20.57
C LYS A 402 13.52 -56.63 19.79
N PRO A 403 12.46 -56.19 19.09
CA PRO A 403 12.44 -54.92 18.40
C PRO A 403 11.98 -53.80 19.33
N ALA A 404 12.41 -52.60 19.00
CA ALA A 404 11.75 -51.35 19.31
C ALA A 404 11.71 -50.51 18.02
N GLU A 405 10.84 -49.52 18.03
CA GLU A 405 10.56 -48.70 16.87
C GLU A 405 10.70 -47.23 17.23
N THR A 406 11.35 -46.49 16.35
CA THR A 406 11.45 -45.03 16.37
C THR A 406 10.80 -44.47 15.11
N ALA A 407 10.70 -43.15 14.98
CA ALA A 407 10.10 -42.51 13.81
C ALA A 407 10.78 -42.96 12.51
N ASP A 408 12.11 -43.05 12.51
CA ASP A 408 12.93 -43.23 11.31
C ASP A 408 13.69 -44.59 11.25
N ALA A 409 13.67 -45.37 12.34
CA ALA A 409 14.41 -46.64 12.37
C ALA A 409 13.80 -47.72 13.28
N TYR A 410 14.09 -48.97 12.93
CA TYR A 410 13.92 -50.17 13.76
C TYR A 410 15.17 -50.42 14.60
N VAL A 411 15.00 -50.65 15.90
CA VAL A 411 16.08 -51.02 16.82
C VAL A 411 15.89 -52.48 17.21
N LEU A 412 16.70 -53.38 16.67
CA LEU A 412 16.53 -54.82 16.77
C LEU A 412 17.64 -55.44 17.61
N LEU A 413 17.26 -56.11 18.70
CA LEU A 413 18.18 -56.88 19.53
C LEU A 413 17.98 -58.38 19.29
N ALA A 414 19.05 -59.05 18.88
CA ALA A 414 19.12 -60.49 18.68
C ALA A 414 20.04 -61.15 19.71
N HIS A 415 19.80 -62.42 20.01
CA HIS A 415 20.62 -63.20 20.93
C HIS A 415 21.15 -64.48 20.26
N ALA A 416 22.42 -64.78 20.54
CA ALA A 416 23.06 -66.08 20.34
C ALA A 416 23.50 -66.66 21.71
N ALA A 417 24.04 -67.89 21.72
CA ALA A 417 24.33 -68.64 22.96
C ALA A 417 25.12 -67.82 24.01
N LEU A 418 26.13 -67.05 23.59
CA LEU A 418 26.98 -66.22 24.47
C LEU A 418 27.01 -64.73 24.08
N ARG A 419 26.42 -64.34 22.95
CA ARG A 419 26.50 -62.98 22.39
C ARG A 419 25.12 -62.38 22.18
N GLN A 420 25.05 -61.06 22.20
CA GLN A 420 23.87 -60.30 21.77
C GLN A 420 24.32 -59.26 20.75
N THR A 421 23.50 -59.07 19.73
CA THR A 421 23.79 -58.17 18.61
C THR A 421 22.63 -57.20 18.46
N LEU A 422 22.95 -55.93 18.32
CA LEU A 422 22.01 -54.85 18.10
C LEU A 422 22.16 -54.33 16.68
N PHE A 423 21.05 -54.22 15.98
CA PHE A 423 20.96 -53.60 14.67
C PHE A 423 20.03 -52.39 14.77
N VAL A 424 20.43 -51.27 14.19
CA VAL A 424 19.55 -50.13 13.94
C VAL A 424 19.39 -50.02 12.44
N ILE A 425 18.17 -50.22 11.97
CA ILE A 425 17.84 -50.33 10.56
C ILE A 425 16.92 -49.17 10.20
N ASP A 426 17.28 -48.45 9.16
CA ASP A 426 16.46 -47.40 8.55
C ASP A 426 15.10 -47.96 8.13
N LYS A 427 14.00 -47.25 8.43
CA LYS A 427 12.66 -47.73 8.08
C LYS A 427 12.32 -47.65 6.59
N GLU A 428 12.85 -46.64 5.90
CA GLU A 428 12.52 -46.38 4.50
C GLU A 428 13.43 -47.18 3.57
N THR A 429 14.73 -47.19 3.86
CA THR A 429 15.72 -47.85 3.01
C THR A 429 16.04 -49.28 3.44
N LEU A 430 15.60 -49.69 4.63
CA LEU A 430 15.94 -50.97 5.27
C LEU A 430 17.46 -51.21 5.41
N ARG A 431 18.29 -50.18 5.27
CA ARG A 431 19.75 -50.28 5.45
C ARG A 431 20.15 -50.27 6.92
N ILE A 432 21.18 -51.03 7.28
CA ILE A 432 21.75 -51.03 8.63
C ILE A 432 22.53 -49.72 8.82
N ARG A 433 22.02 -48.83 9.69
CA ARG A 433 22.67 -47.56 10.06
C ARG A 433 23.68 -47.73 11.19
N TYR A 434 23.48 -48.72 12.06
CA TYR A 434 24.34 -48.98 13.20
C TYR A 434 24.28 -50.45 13.60
N CYS A 435 25.44 -51.05 13.88
CA CYS A 435 25.54 -52.40 14.41
C CYS A 435 26.47 -52.41 15.64
N ALA A 436 26.09 -53.15 16.68
CA ALA A 436 26.93 -53.34 17.86
C ALA A 436 26.75 -54.72 18.47
N ILE A 437 27.81 -55.22 19.10
CA ILE A 437 27.81 -56.49 19.82
C ILE A 437 28.13 -56.28 21.30
N SER A 438 27.54 -57.14 22.14
CA SER A 438 27.91 -57.26 23.55
C SER A 438 27.91 -58.73 23.97
N ASN A 439 28.66 -59.04 25.02
CA ASN A 439 28.50 -60.32 25.71
C ASN A 439 27.17 -60.30 26.49
N ARG A 440 26.48 -61.44 26.60
CA ARG A 440 25.21 -61.53 27.35
C ARG A 440 25.36 -61.14 28.82
N TRP A 441 26.57 -61.28 29.36
CA TRP A 441 26.91 -61.06 30.77
C TRP A 441 27.36 -59.62 31.04
N TRP A 442 27.71 -58.84 29.99
CA TRP A 442 28.27 -57.50 30.10
C TRP A 442 27.35 -56.45 29.47
N THR A 443 27.37 -55.24 30.02
CA THR A 443 26.54 -54.12 29.56
C THR A 443 27.26 -53.20 28.57
N ARG A 444 28.53 -53.47 28.25
CA ARG A 444 29.36 -52.68 27.34
C ARG A 444 29.15 -53.13 25.90
N TRP A 445 28.57 -52.24 25.10
CA TRP A 445 28.40 -52.43 23.66
C TRP A 445 29.67 -52.00 22.93
N THR A 446 30.08 -52.81 21.96
CA THR A 446 31.19 -52.50 21.04
C THR A 446 30.58 -52.30 19.66
N MET A 447 30.76 -51.10 19.11
CA MET A 447 30.29 -50.76 17.77
C MET A 447 31.08 -51.55 16.73
N ILE A 448 30.38 -52.03 15.71
CA ILE A 448 30.99 -52.72 14.57
C ILE A 448 31.10 -51.70 13.43
N PRO A 449 32.30 -51.47 12.89
CA PRO A 449 32.52 -50.60 11.73
C PRO A 449 31.66 -51.02 10.52
N ASP A 450 31.26 -50.04 9.70
CA ASP A 450 30.31 -50.24 8.60
C ASP A 450 30.79 -51.24 7.54
N ASP A 451 32.09 -51.27 7.27
CA ASP A 451 32.75 -52.23 6.37
C ASP A 451 32.67 -53.69 6.86
N GLN A 452 32.39 -53.88 8.15
CA GLN A 452 32.29 -55.20 8.79
C GLN A 452 30.85 -55.61 9.07
N HIS A 453 29.84 -54.80 8.72
CA HIS A 453 28.43 -55.16 8.92
C HIS A 453 28.09 -56.47 8.18
N GLU A 454 28.59 -56.66 6.96
CA GLU A 454 28.39 -57.90 6.21
C GLU A 454 29.00 -59.14 6.89
N GLN A 455 30.09 -58.97 7.64
CA GLN A 455 30.74 -60.08 8.35
C GLN A 455 29.92 -60.54 9.55
N VAL A 456 29.12 -59.64 10.13
CA VAL A 456 28.19 -59.95 11.24
C VAL A 456 26.88 -60.53 10.74
N LEU A 457 26.58 -60.30 9.46
CA LEU A 457 25.52 -60.98 8.72
C LEU A 457 25.95 -62.36 8.20
N ARG A 458 27.24 -62.74 8.24
CA ARG A 458 27.71 -64.12 7.99
C ARG A 458 27.65 -64.90 9.30
#